data_AF-A0A414BL14-F1
#
_entry.id   AF-A0A414BL14-F1
#
_cell.length_a   1.000
_cell.length_b   1.000
_cell.length_c   1.000
_cell.angle_alpha   90.00
_cell.angle_beta   90.00
_cell.angle_gamma   90.00
#
_symmetry.space_group_name_H-M   'P 1'
#
loop_
_entity.id
_entity.type
_entity.pdbx_description
1 polymer ?
#
loop_
_entity_poly.entity_id
_entity_poly.type
_entity_poly.pdbx_seq_one_letter_code
_entity_poly.pdbx_strand_id
1 'polypeptide(L)'
;MIVSINRPYDENEYKISPLSEAEQEVDNYLSRKVVTVDMLTVIADFERAPYGWSEYFTANIVNELTRRRMWKFLYNNNPQIETSFIAQNLMREKQKFTLKRAESISLELIARFTTSWKNVFNKVGALPSDGEELMRQCKADLENWNVTQSELIGALNGLPFCHFVEEFRTIVLEWKKNSDAPTFFNKVISEESKAKETFDKFKEVKDFYERCIKSVPGHKGLYTDIIEFIRSNNDNFTYLDKTEREKANNLQRITTDEWPMDKMRAYGKLRDELRSDIENTVESLKSEIVAAISDVYVEMEQMVIDKELNGFTLPPKGSVITRMTIGTQNIAKLRNELGEVKH
;
A
#
# COMPACT_ATOMS: atom_id res chain seq x y z
N MET A 1 -16.53 -19.89 -32.03
CA MET A 1 -16.21 -18.44 -32.10
C MET A 1 -15.74 -17.88 -30.76
N ILE A 2 -16.52 -17.95 -29.67
CA ILE A 2 -16.15 -17.44 -28.33
C ILE A 2 -14.74 -17.92 -27.88
N VAL A 3 -14.46 -19.22 -28.09
CA VAL A 3 -13.15 -19.83 -27.74
C VAL A 3 -11.99 -19.27 -28.57
N SER A 4 -12.21 -18.88 -29.82
CA SER A 4 -11.15 -18.35 -30.71
C SER A 4 -10.85 -16.87 -30.45
N ILE A 5 -11.85 -16.08 -30.04
CA ILE A 5 -11.67 -14.67 -29.66
C ILE A 5 -10.92 -14.53 -28.33
N ASN A 6 -11.25 -15.39 -27.35
CA ASN A 6 -10.62 -15.37 -26.02
C ASN A 6 -9.28 -16.11 -25.93
N ARG A 7 -8.84 -16.75 -27.01
CA ARG A 7 -7.57 -17.49 -27.01
C ARG A 7 -6.40 -16.52 -26.77
N PRO A 8 -5.39 -16.88 -25.94
CA PRO A 8 -4.21 -16.04 -25.74
C PRO A 8 -3.53 -15.66 -27.06
N TYR A 9 -2.93 -14.47 -27.10
CA TYR A 9 -2.05 -14.06 -28.20
C TYR A 9 -0.75 -14.87 -28.14
N ASP A 10 -0.33 -15.40 -29.28
CA ASP A 10 0.98 -16.04 -29.45
C ASP A 10 1.72 -15.30 -30.56
N GLU A 11 2.83 -14.67 -30.20
CA GLU A 11 3.64 -13.89 -31.14
C GLU A 11 4.25 -14.79 -32.25
N ASN A 12 4.52 -16.06 -31.95
CA ASN A 12 5.10 -17.01 -32.91
C ASN A 12 4.06 -17.52 -33.92
N GLU A 13 2.78 -17.49 -33.57
CA GLU A 13 1.68 -17.91 -34.46
C GLU A 13 1.64 -17.07 -35.75
N TYR A 14 1.95 -15.77 -35.64
CA TYR A 14 1.74 -14.80 -36.71
C TYR A 14 3.03 -14.24 -37.33
N LYS A 15 4.19 -14.38 -36.66
CA LYS A 15 5.49 -13.92 -37.19
C LYS A 15 5.96 -14.67 -38.45
N ILE A 16 5.53 -15.92 -38.62
CA ILE A 16 6.02 -16.82 -39.70
C ILE A 16 4.88 -17.21 -40.67
N SER A 17 3.62 -17.02 -40.27
CA SER A 17 2.46 -17.46 -41.03
C SER A 17 1.94 -16.35 -41.95
N PRO A 18 1.97 -16.52 -43.28
CA PRO A 18 1.35 -15.55 -44.20
C PRO A 18 -0.17 -15.45 -43.94
N LEU A 19 -0.79 -14.39 -44.49
CA LEU A 19 -2.24 -14.30 -44.53
C LEU A 19 -2.79 -15.42 -45.41
N SER A 20 -3.84 -16.09 -44.93
CA SER A 20 -4.66 -16.97 -45.77
C SER A 20 -5.35 -16.16 -46.86
N GLU A 21 -5.80 -16.84 -47.92
CA GLU A 21 -6.55 -16.19 -49.00
C GLU A 21 -7.80 -15.47 -48.47
N ALA A 22 -8.51 -16.08 -47.52
CA ALA A 22 -9.68 -15.47 -46.90
C ALA A 22 -9.33 -14.21 -46.09
N GLU A 23 -8.25 -14.23 -45.31
CA GLU A 23 -7.75 -13.05 -44.58
C GLU A 23 -7.34 -11.93 -45.54
N GLN A 24 -6.66 -12.26 -46.64
CA GLN A 24 -6.23 -11.30 -47.65
C GLN A 24 -7.43 -10.64 -48.36
N GLU A 25 -8.48 -11.40 -48.68
CA GLU A 25 -9.72 -10.88 -49.26
C GLU A 25 -10.43 -9.89 -48.33
N VAL A 26 -10.57 -10.23 -47.04
CA VAL A 26 -11.18 -9.35 -46.04
C VAL A 26 -10.33 -8.11 -45.80
N ASP A 27 -9.01 -8.24 -45.69
CA ASP A 27 -8.10 -7.10 -45.53
C ASP A 27 -8.16 -6.14 -46.74
N ASN A 28 -8.16 -6.69 -47.95
CA ASN A 28 -8.32 -5.91 -49.19
C ASN A 28 -9.68 -5.19 -49.23
N TYR A 29 -10.75 -5.89 -48.85
CA TYR A 29 -12.09 -5.30 -48.78
C TYR A 29 -12.13 -4.11 -47.81
N LEU A 30 -11.63 -4.30 -46.58
CA LEU A 30 -11.64 -3.26 -45.55
C LEU A 30 -10.72 -2.09 -45.92
N SER A 31 -9.55 -2.36 -46.51
CA SER A 31 -8.59 -1.35 -46.93
C SER A 31 -9.10 -0.43 -48.04
N ARG A 32 -10.05 -0.90 -48.88
CA ARG A 32 -10.68 -0.09 -49.93
C ARG A 32 -11.75 0.86 -49.39
N LYS A 33 -12.19 0.70 -48.14
CA LYS A 33 -13.25 1.52 -47.54
C LYS A 33 -12.63 2.78 -46.96
N VAL A 34 -13.20 3.93 -47.33
CA VAL A 34 -12.76 5.26 -46.88
C VAL A 34 -13.29 5.57 -45.48
N VAL A 35 -14.36 4.89 -45.05
CA VAL A 35 -14.99 5.05 -43.74
C VAL A 35 -14.92 3.75 -42.93
N THR A 36 -15.01 3.87 -41.61
CA THR A 36 -15.17 2.72 -40.71
C THR A 36 -16.44 1.94 -41.08
N VAL A 37 -16.30 0.62 -41.22
CA VAL A 37 -17.41 -0.28 -41.59
C VAL A 37 -17.81 -1.11 -40.38
N ASP A 38 -19.11 -1.28 -40.18
CA ASP A 38 -19.66 -2.12 -39.12
C ASP A 38 -19.65 -3.61 -39.50
N MET A 39 -19.63 -4.48 -38.50
CA MET A 39 -19.51 -5.92 -38.70
C MET A 39 -20.72 -6.55 -39.39
N LEU A 40 -21.92 -5.97 -39.24
CA LEU A 40 -23.10 -6.47 -39.95
C LEU A 40 -22.93 -6.25 -41.46
N THR A 41 -22.45 -5.08 -41.86
CA THR A 41 -22.15 -4.77 -43.27
C THR A 41 -21.06 -5.67 -43.84
N VAL A 42 -19.97 -5.91 -43.11
CA VAL A 42 -18.90 -6.83 -43.55
C VAL A 42 -19.45 -8.24 -43.78
N ILE A 43 -20.24 -8.76 -42.83
CA ILE A 43 -20.84 -10.09 -42.95
C ILE A 43 -21.77 -10.16 -44.16
N ALA A 44 -22.67 -9.18 -44.32
CA ALA A 44 -23.63 -9.15 -45.42
C ALA A 44 -22.96 -9.09 -46.81
N ASP A 45 -21.80 -8.44 -46.93
CA ASP A 45 -21.08 -8.37 -48.20
C ASP A 45 -20.38 -9.70 -48.56
N PHE A 46 -19.83 -10.41 -47.58
CA PHE A 46 -19.18 -11.72 -47.78
C PHE A 46 -20.17 -12.90 -47.82
N GLU A 47 -21.41 -12.73 -47.36
CA GLU A 47 -22.49 -13.71 -47.55
C GLU A 47 -22.98 -13.76 -49.00
N ARG A 48 -22.84 -12.66 -49.76
CA ARG A 48 -23.26 -12.60 -51.16
C ARG A 48 -22.27 -13.31 -52.09
N ALA A 49 -22.74 -13.64 -53.30
CA ALA A 49 -21.88 -14.11 -54.38
C ALA A 49 -20.82 -13.03 -54.72
N PRO A 50 -19.57 -13.41 -55.03
CA PRO A 50 -19.09 -14.78 -55.31
C PRO A 50 -18.65 -15.59 -54.08
N TYR A 51 -18.63 -14.99 -52.88
CA TYR A 51 -18.03 -15.61 -51.69
C TYR A 51 -18.93 -16.66 -51.03
N GLY A 52 -20.19 -16.31 -50.72
CA GLY A 52 -21.14 -17.23 -50.08
C GLY A 52 -20.71 -17.70 -48.68
N TRP A 53 -19.93 -16.90 -47.96
CA TRP A 53 -19.39 -17.29 -46.66
C TRP A 53 -20.45 -17.23 -45.55
N SER A 54 -20.35 -18.11 -44.56
CA SER A 54 -21.21 -18.01 -43.38
C SER A 54 -20.80 -16.83 -42.49
N GLU A 55 -21.77 -16.25 -41.75
CA GLU A 55 -21.51 -15.19 -40.78
C GLU A 55 -20.39 -15.55 -39.78
N TYR A 56 -20.34 -16.82 -39.33
CA TYR A 56 -19.36 -17.28 -38.35
C TYR A 56 -17.96 -17.37 -38.93
N PHE A 57 -17.85 -17.74 -40.20
CA PHE A 57 -16.57 -17.79 -40.91
C PHE A 57 -16.03 -16.38 -41.11
N THR A 58 -16.83 -15.46 -41.67
CA THR A 58 -16.40 -14.06 -41.88
C THR A 58 -15.97 -13.39 -40.58
N ALA A 59 -16.75 -13.54 -39.50
CA ALA A 59 -16.38 -12.99 -38.20
C ALA A 59 -15.13 -13.65 -37.59
N ASN A 60 -14.85 -14.93 -37.88
CA ASN A 60 -13.60 -15.57 -37.48
C ASN A 60 -12.40 -15.00 -38.25
N ILE A 61 -12.51 -14.80 -39.56
CA ILE A 61 -11.45 -14.18 -40.37
C ILE A 61 -11.13 -12.76 -39.89
N VAL A 62 -12.17 -11.95 -39.63
CA VAL A 62 -11.96 -10.62 -39.05
C VAL A 62 -11.28 -10.71 -37.68
N ASN A 63 -11.68 -11.66 -36.83
CA ASN A 63 -11.01 -11.88 -35.55
C ASN A 63 -9.51 -12.21 -35.73
N GLU A 64 -9.14 -13.08 -36.67
CA GLU A 64 -7.73 -13.38 -36.94
C GLU A 64 -6.95 -12.14 -37.42
N LEU A 65 -7.54 -11.31 -38.29
CA LEU A 65 -6.94 -10.02 -38.68
C LEU A 65 -6.74 -9.07 -37.48
N THR A 66 -7.64 -9.11 -36.48
CA THR A 66 -7.46 -8.32 -35.25
C THR A 66 -6.39 -8.91 -34.32
N ARG A 67 -6.29 -10.24 -34.24
CA ARG A 67 -5.22 -10.94 -33.49
C ARG A 67 -3.85 -10.66 -34.11
N ARG A 68 -3.77 -10.55 -35.44
CA ARG A 68 -2.59 -10.14 -36.21
C ARG A 68 -2.23 -8.66 -36.10
N ARG A 69 -2.98 -7.87 -35.33
CA ARG A 69 -2.79 -6.41 -35.15
C ARG A 69 -2.89 -5.62 -36.46
N MET A 70 -3.65 -6.09 -37.44
CA MET A 70 -3.90 -5.34 -38.69
C MET A 70 -5.12 -4.44 -38.56
N TRP A 71 -6.13 -4.93 -37.84
CA TRP A 71 -7.40 -4.25 -37.60
C TRP A 71 -7.74 -4.26 -36.12
N LYS A 72 -8.61 -3.34 -35.70
CA LYS A 72 -9.14 -3.26 -34.33
C LYS A 72 -10.66 -3.12 -34.37
N PHE A 73 -11.32 -3.77 -33.43
CA PHE A 73 -12.74 -3.57 -33.16
C PHE A 73 -12.95 -2.32 -32.31
N LEU A 74 -13.97 -1.54 -32.66
CA LEU A 74 -14.52 -0.46 -31.86
C LEU A 74 -15.99 -0.78 -31.59
N TYR A 75 -16.47 -0.56 -30.37
CA TYR A 75 -17.88 -0.74 -30.04
C TYR A 75 -18.51 0.62 -29.75
N ASN A 76 -19.49 1.07 -30.55
CA ASN A 76 -20.06 2.42 -30.45
C ASN A 76 -18.97 3.52 -30.43
N ASN A 77 -17.98 3.42 -31.33
CA ASN A 77 -16.81 4.30 -31.39
C ASN A 77 -15.88 4.27 -30.16
N ASN A 78 -16.12 3.37 -29.20
CA ASN A 78 -15.17 3.11 -28.12
C ASN A 78 -14.13 2.06 -28.58
N PRO A 79 -12.85 2.43 -28.75
CA PRO A 79 -11.79 1.48 -29.06
C PRO A 79 -11.38 0.62 -27.85
N GLN A 80 -11.90 0.93 -26.66
CA GLN A 80 -11.49 0.33 -25.39
C GLN A 80 -12.47 -0.74 -24.96
N ILE A 81 -12.36 -1.90 -25.59
CA ILE A 81 -13.20 -3.05 -25.33
C ILE A 81 -12.36 -4.28 -25.03
N GLU A 82 -12.72 -4.97 -23.95
CA GLU A 82 -12.08 -6.21 -23.54
C GLU A 82 -12.36 -7.32 -24.56
N THR A 83 -11.39 -8.22 -24.78
CA THR A 83 -11.57 -9.37 -25.69
C THR A 83 -12.74 -10.26 -25.27
N SER A 84 -12.97 -10.40 -23.97
CA SER A 84 -14.12 -11.12 -23.40
C SER A 84 -15.45 -10.47 -23.78
N PHE A 85 -15.51 -9.14 -23.80
CA PHE A 85 -16.69 -8.38 -24.23
C PHE A 85 -16.94 -8.58 -25.72
N ILE A 86 -15.90 -8.53 -26.55
CA ILE A 86 -16.00 -8.84 -27.99
C ILE A 86 -16.55 -10.26 -28.16
N ALA A 87 -15.96 -11.26 -27.50
CA ALA A 87 -16.35 -12.65 -27.63
C ALA A 87 -17.83 -12.89 -27.31
N GLN A 88 -18.37 -12.21 -26.29
CA GLN A 88 -19.75 -12.36 -25.84
C GLN A 88 -20.77 -11.60 -26.71
N ASN A 89 -20.37 -10.47 -27.29
CA ASN A 89 -21.32 -9.52 -27.90
C ASN A 89 -21.18 -9.38 -29.43
N LEU A 90 -20.05 -9.76 -30.02
CA LEU A 90 -19.76 -9.54 -31.45
C LEU A 90 -20.89 -10.04 -32.35
N MET A 91 -21.38 -11.26 -32.11
CA MET A 91 -22.44 -11.85 -32.95
C MET A 91 -23.84 -11.37 -32.61
N ARG A 92 -24.08 -10.84 -31.41
CA ARG A 92 -25.40 -10.35 -30.98
C ARG A 92 -25.64 -8.91 -31.40
N GLU A 93 -24.57 -8.11 -31.43
CA GLU A 93 -24.62 -6.67 -31.60
C GLU A 93 -23.72 -6.21 -32.76
N LYS A 94 -23.67 -6.99 -33.84
CA LYS A 94 -22.76 -6.83 -34.98
C LYS A 94 -22.72 -5.38 -35.51
N GLN A 95 -23.88 -4.72 -35.60
CA GLN A 95 -24.03 -3.35 -36.10
C GLN A 95 -23.35 -2.29 -35.22
N LYS A 96 -23.04 -2.61 -33.96
CA LYS A 96 -22.35 -1.69 -33.04
C LYS A 96 -20.83 -1.87 -33.06
N PHE A 97 -20.35 -3.00 -33.60
CA PHE A 97 -18.92 -3.25 -33.77
C PHE A 97 -18.48 -2.67 -35.12
N THR A 98 -17.53 -1.76 -35.10
CA THR A 98 -16.91 -1.17 -36.29
C THR A 98 -15.43 -1.53 -36.35
N LEU A 99 -14.87 -1.56 -37.56
CA LEU A 99 -13.46 -1.88 -37.79
C LEU A 99 -12.67 -0.63 -38.16
N LYS A 100 -11.52 -0.46 -37.51
CA LYS A 100 -10.50 0.54 -37.85
C LYS A 100 -9.16 -0.15 -38.08
N ARG A 101 -8.36 0.38 -38.99
CA ARG A 101 -6.97 -0.07 -39.16
C ARG A 101 -6.20 0.12 -37.86
N ALA A 102 -5.45 -0.90 -37.46
CA ALA A 102 -4.60 -0.80 -36.27
C ALA A 102 -3.43 0.14 -36.55
N GLU A 103 -3.15 1.02 -35.59
CA GLU A 103 -1.95 1.85 -35.62
C GLU A 103 -0.78 1.04 -35.06
N SER A 104 0.32 0.96 -35.83
CA SER A 104 1.53 0.27 -35.40
C SER A 104 2.24 1.08 -34.32
N ILE A 105 2.50 0.46 -33.17
CA ILE A 105 3.31 1.06 -32.11
C ILE A 105 4.79 0.94 -32.54
N SER A 106 5.53 2.05 -32.53
CA SER A 106 6.94 2.01 -32.93
C SER A 106 7.77 1.14 -31.97
N LEU A 107 8.70 0.35 -32.53
CA LEU A 107 9.62 -0.47 -31.74
C LEU A 107 10.51 0.38 -30.82
N GLU A 108 10.85 1.60 -31.25
CA GLU A 108 11.59 2.56 -30.43
C GLU A 108 10.79 2.95 -29.19
N LEU A 109 9.48 3.26 -29.33
CA LEU A 109 8.62 3.59 -28.20
C LEU A 109 8.51 2.42 -27.21
N ILE A 110 8.36 1.20 -27.72
CA ILE A 110 8.33 -0.02 -26.90
C ILE A 110 9.64 -0.20 -26.13
N ALA A 111 10.79 -0.02 -26.79
CA ALA A 111 12.10 -0.15 -26.16
C ALA A 111 12.35 0.91 -25.07
N ARG A 112 12.01 2.18 -25.36
CA ARG A 112 12.11 3.28 -24.40
C ARG A 112 11.21 3.05 -23.19
N PHE A 113 9.94 2.70 -23.43
CA PHE A 113 9.00 2.36 -22.36
C PHE A 113 9.50 1.20 -21.51
N THR A 114 9.96 0.12 -22.13
CA THR A 114 10.49 -1.06 -21.43
C THR A 114 11.65 -0.67 -20.50
N THR A 115 12.52 0.22 -20.95
CA THR A 115 13.64 0.74 -20.17
C THR A 115 13.13 1.57 -18.98
N SER A 116 12.25 2.55 -19.23
CA SER A 116 11.67 3.40 -18.17
C SER A 116 10.90 2.58 -17.13
N TRP A 117 10.08 1.61 -17.57
CA TRP A 117 9.32 0.74 -16.69
C TRP A 117 10.22 -0.10 -15.77
N LYS A 118 11.28 -0.68 -16.33
CA LYS A 118 12.28 -1.43 -15.55
C LYS A 118 13.01 -0.53 -14.57
N ASN A 119 13.34 0.70 -14.96
CA ASN A 119 14.01 1.66 -14.08
C ASN A 119 13.14 2.09 -12.90
N VAL A 120 11.87 2.42 -13.15
CA VAL A 120 10.91 2.80 -12.09
C VAL A 120 10.74 1.67 -11.08
N PHE A 121 10.50 0.44 -11.54
CA PHE A 121 10.14 -0.68 -10.66
C PHE A 121 11.30 -1.59 -10.26
N ASN A 122 12.52 -1.31 -10.72
CA ASN A 122 13.69 -2.18 -10.58
C ASN A 122 13.42 -3.64 -11.00
N LYS A 123 12.72 -3.85 -12.13
CA LYS A 123 12.35 -5.18 -12.64
C LYS A 123 13.45 -5.81 -13.52
N VAL A 124 13.79 -7.07 -13.24
CA VAL A 124 14.84 -7.82 -13.98
C VAL A 124 14.26 -8.78 -15.05
N GLY A 125 12.94 -8.95 -15.10
CA GLY A 125 12.28 -9.89 -16.02
C GLY A 125 12.23 -9.46 -17.50
N ALA A 126 11.99 -10.43 -18.37
CA ALA A 126 11.60 -10.18 -19.76
C ALA A 126 10.18 -9.58 -19.81
N LEU A 127 9.99 -8.60 -20.67
CA LEU A 127 8.70 -7.98 -20.96
C LEU A 127 8.30 -8.30 -22.40
N PRO A 128 6.98 -8.39 -22.70
CA PRO A 128 6.50 -8.65 -24.05
C PRO A 128 7.01 -7.61 -25.06
N SER A 129 7.29 -8.06 -26.28
CA SER A 129 7.68 -7.20 -27.41
C SER A 129 6.47 -6.63 -28.16
N ASP A 130 5.28 -7.24 -28.04
CA ASP A 130 4.02 -6.69 -28.57
C ASP A 130 3.52 -5.58 -27.64
N GLY A 131 3.31 -4.37 -28.16
CA GLY A 131 2.97 -3.21 -27.34
C GLY A 131 1.63 -3.31 -26.62
N GLU A 132 0.64 -3.98 -27.22
CA GLU A 132 -0.67 -4.18 -26.57
C GLU A 132 -0.56 -5.20 -25.42
N GLU A 133 0.15 -6.30 -25.64
CA GLU A 133 0.41 -7.29 -24.61
C GLU A 133 1.26 -6.71 -23.46
N LEU A 134 2.26 -5.90 -23.81
CA LEU A 134 3.09 -5.18 -22.86
C LEU A 134 2.25 -4.24 -21.98
N MET A 135 1.37 -3.44 -22.59
CA MET A 135 0.44 -2.58 -21.84
C MET A 135 -0.48 -3.40 -20.93
N ARG A 136 -1.04 -4.50 -21.43
CA ARG A 136 -1.92 -5.38 -20.64
C ARG A 136 -1.21 -5.91 -19.39
N GLN A 137 0.00 -6.44 -19.55
CA GLN A 137 0.79 -6.95 -18.43
C GLN A 137 1.15 -5.83 -17.44
N CYS A 138 1.59 -4.68 -17.92
CA CYS A 138 1.89 -3.53 -17.07
C CYS A 138 0.65 -3.02 -16.32
N LYS A 139 -0.53 -3.01 -16.94
CA LYS A 139 -1.79 -2.66 -16.25
C LYS A 139 -2.17 -3.67 -15.16
N ALA A 140 -1.93 -4.96 -15.39
CA ALA A 140 -2.13 -5.98 -14.36
C ALA A 140 -1.18 -5.76 -13.16
N ASP A 141 0.08 -5.41 -13.42
CA ASP A 141 1.01 -5.00 -12.35
C ASP A 141 0.47 -3.79 -11.57
N LEU A 142 -0.03 -2.76 -12.25
CA LEU A 142 -0.61 -1.58 -11.62
C LEU A 142 -1.84 -1.91 -10.77
N GLU A 143 -2.65 -2.90 -11.14
CA GLU A 143 -3.75 -3.35 -10.29
C GLU A 143 -3.24 -4.00 -9.00
N ASN A 144 -2.24 -4.88 -9.10
CA ASN A 144 -1.64 -5.51 -7.92
C ASN A 144 -1.03 -4.46 -6.97
N TRP A 145 -0.40 -3.42 -7.53
CA TRP A 145 0.08 -2.28 -6.75
C TRP A 145 -1.07 -1.54 -6.07
N ASN A 146 -2.14 -1.21 -6.80
CA ASN A 146 -3.30 -0.50 -6.26
C ASN A 146 -3.95 -1.25 -5.08
N VAL A 147 -4.05 -2.58 -5.15
CA VAL A 147 -4.52 -3.42 -4.04
C VAL A 147 -3.57 -3.30 -2.84
N THR A 148 -2.28 -3.55 -3.06
CA THR A 148 -1.24 -3.46 -2.01
C THR A 148 -1.23 -2.09 -1.32
N GLN A 149 -1.37 -1.01 -2.10
CA GLN A 149 -1.39 0.36 -1.60
C GLN A 149 -2.63 0.64 -0.76
N SER A 150 -3.80 0.13 -1.18
CA SER A 150 -5.06 0.35 -0.46
C SER A 150 -5.03 -0.30 0.93
N GLU A 151 -4.49 -1.52 1.03
CA GLU A 151 -4.27 -2.20 2.32
C GLU A 151 -3.31 -1.42 3.22
N LEU A 152 -2.19 -0.96 2.65
CA LEU A 152 -1.17 -0.24 3.41
C LEU A 152 -1.66 1.13 3.88
N ILE A 153 -2.39 1.88 3.05
CA ILE A 153 -3.01 3.17 3.45
C ILE A 153 -3.99 2.95 4.61
N GLY A 154 -4.81 1.89 4.54
CA GLY A 154 -5.72 1.54 5.64
C GLY A 154 -4.97 1.28 6.95
N ALA A 155 -3.84 0.59 6.89
CA ALA A 155 -3.02 0.28 8.07
C ALA A 155 -2.22 1.48 8.61
N LEU A 156 -1.82 2.41 7.74
CA LEU A 156 -1.01 3.58 8.10
C LEU A 156 -1.84 4.85 8.34
N ASN A 157 -3.17 4.77 8.27
CA ASN A 157 -4.05 5.92 8.38
C ASN A 157 -3.76 6.77 9.63
N GLY A 158 -3.60 8.08 9.42
CA GLY A 158 -3.27 9.05 10.48
C GLY A 158 -1.79 9.09 10.88
N LEU A 159 -0.91 8.29 10.28
CA LEU A 159 0.54 8.38 10.50
C LEU A 159 1.17 9.39 9.53
N PRO A 160 2.19 10.15 9.98
CA PRO A 160 2.76 11.28 9.23
C PRO A 160 3.41 10.89 7.89
N PHE A 161 3.79 9.63 7.69
CA PHE A 161 4.42 9.12 6.47
C PHE A 161 3.44 8.36 5.55
N CYS A 162 2.13 8.35 5.86
CA CYS A 162 1.13 7.68 5.02
C CYS A 162 1.05 8.29 3.60
N HIS A 163 1.26 9.60 3.48
CA HIS A 163 1.14 10.32 2.20
C HIS A 163 2.10 9.79 1.12
N PHE A 164 3.28 9.24 1.48
CA PHE A 164 4.18 8.63 0.49
C PHE A 164 3.55 7.45 -0.26
N VAL A 165 2.66 6.69 0.41
CA VAL A 165 1.90 5.60 -0.23
C VAL A 165 0.79 6.17 -1.12
N GLU A 166 0.14 7.24 -0.68
CA GLU A 166 -0.93 7.94 -1.42
C GLU A 166 -0.40 8.63 -2.68
N GLU A 167 0.78 9.23 -2.62
CA GLU A 167 1.49 9.83 -3.75
C GLU A 167 1.79 8.78 -4.82
N PHE A 168 2.34 7.61 -4.42
CA PHE A 168 2.57 6.51 -5.37
C PHE A 168 1.24 6.02 -5.96
N ARG A 169 0.17 5.96 -5.15
CA ARG A 169 -1.15 5.52 -5.60
C ARG A 169 -1.75 6.47 -6.63
N THR A 170 -1.52 7.76 -6.45
CA THR A 170 -1.95 8.77 -7.41
C THR A 170 -1.32 8.54 -8.78
N ILE A 171 -0.01 8.24 -8.84
CA ILE A 171 0.68 7.90 -10.10
C ILE A 171 0.07 6.64 -10.73
N VAL A 172 -0.13 5.58 -9.95
CA VAL A 172 -0.74 4.33 -10.41
C VAL A 172 -2.13 4.57 -11.01
N LEU A 173 -2.98 5.35 -10.32
CA LEU A 173 -4.33 5.66 -10.79
C LEU A 173 -4.33 6.51 -12.05
N GLU A 174 -3.46 7.53 -12.14
CA GLU A 174 -3.30 8.35 -13.35
C GLU A 174 -2.85 7.51 -14.55
N TRP A 175 -1.86 6.63 -14.35
CA TRP A 175 -1.37 5.75 -15.41
C TRP A 175 -2.45 4.80 -15.92
N LYS A 176 -3.29 4.25 -15.03
CA LYS A 176 -4.39 3.35 -15.39
C LYS A 176 -5.47 4.00 -16.27
N LYS A 177 -5.66 5.32 -16.19
CA LYS A 177 -6.63 6.05 -17.03
C LYS A 177 -6.27 6.01 -18.52
N ASN A 178 -4.98 5.87 -18.84
CA ASN A 178 -4.53 5.82 -20.23
C ASN A 178 -5.02 4.54 -20.88
N SER A 179 -5.74 4.68 -21.99
CA SER A 179 -6.50 3.57 -22.55
C SER A 179 -5.81 2.92 -23.75
N ASP A 180 -5.03 3.68 -24.53
CA ASP A 180 -4.18 3.15 -25.59
C ASP A 180 -2.70 3.07 -25.17
N ALA A 181 -1.97 2.13 -25.79
CA ALA A 181 -0.57 1.87 -25.49
C ALA A 181 0.35 3.07 -25.79
N PRO A 182 0.25 3.79 -26.94
CA PRO A 182 1.09 4.96 -27.19
C PRO A 182 0.98 6.04 -26.11
N THR A 183 -0.24 6.39 -25.70
CA THR A 183 -0.47 7.41 -24.67
C THR A 183 0.06 6.93 -23.31
N PHE A 184 -0.24 5.68 -22.94
CA PHE A 184 0.27 5.07 -21.71
C PHE A 184 1.82 5.05 -21.67
N PHE A 185 2.46 4.62 -22.75
CA PHE A 185 3.91 4.51 -22.83
C PHE A 185 4.61 5.86 -22.73
N ASN A 186 4.15 6.85 -23.50
CA ASN A 186 4.71 8.20 -23.43
C ASN A 186 4.51 8.82 -22.04
N LYS A 187 3.36 8.57 -21.41
CA LYS A 187 3.09 9.07 -20.06
C LYS A 187 4.09 8.51 -19.05
N VAL A 188 4.30 7.20 -19.03
CA VAL A 188 5.28 6.54 -18.15
C VAL A 188 6.70 7.06 -18.40
N ILE A 189 7.11 7.17 -19.66
CA ILE A 189 8.45 7.70 -20.02
C ILE A 189 8.62 9.14 -19.51
N SER A 190 7.60 9.99 -19.68
CA SER A 190 7.65 11.39 -19.27
C SER A 190 7.70 11.58 -17.74
N GLU A 191 7.16 10.63 -16.99
CA GLU A 191 7.07 10.69 -15.52
C GLU A 191 8.09 9.78 -14.82
N GLU A 192 9.00 9.17 -15.56
CA GLU A 192 9.95 8.15 -15.08
C GLU A 192 10.68 8.57 -13.80
N SER A 193 11.33 9.74 -13.82
CA SER A 193 12.13 10.21 -12.68
C SER A 193 11.29 10.39 -11.41
N LYS A 194 10.11 11.00 -11.54
CA LYS A 194 9.21 11.23 -10.41
C LYS A 194 8.65 9.90 -9.90
N ALA A 195 8.18 9.04 -10.80
CA ALA A 195 7.62 7.74 -10.44
C ALA A 195 8.64 6.85 -9.75
N LYS A 196 9.91 6.88 -10.19
CA LYS A 196 11.00 6.16 -9.54
C LYS A 196 11.22 6.62 -8.10
N GLU A 197 11.36 7.92 -7.88
CA GLU A 197 11.56 8.48 -6.53
C GLU A 197 10.38 8.12 -5.60
N THR A 198 9.15 8.30 -6.07
CA THR A 198 7.95 7.99 -5.28
C THR A 198 7.83 6.49 -5.00
N PHE A 199 8.19 5.63 -5.96
CA PHE A 199 8.18 4.18 -5.76
C PHE A 199 9.26 3.72 -4.75
N ASP A 200 10.46 4.29 -4.81
CA ASP A 200 11.53 3.98 -3.86
C ASP A 200 11.11 4.36 -2.43
N LYS A 201 10.51 5.55 -2.21
CA LYS A 201 9.93 5.93 -0.91
C LYS A 201 8.81 4.99 -0.46
N PHE A 202 7.89 4.63 -1.37
CA PHE A 202 6.84 3.66 -1.08
C PHE A 202 7.40 2.32 -0.61
N LYS A 203 8.46 1.81 -1.26
CA LYS A 203 9.11 0.55 -0.85
C LYS A 203 9.68 0.65 0.56
N GLU A 204 10.37 1.75 0.88
CA GLU A 204 10.91 1.97 2.21
C GLU A 204 9.80 2.04 3.27
N VAL A 205 8.69 2.71 2.98
CA VAL A 205 7.51 2.74 3.86
C VAL A 205 6.91 1.36 4.06
N LYS A 206 6.78 0.58 2.99
CA LYS A 206 6.26 -0.80 3.04
C LYS A 206 7.18 -1.70 3.88
N ASP A 207 8.49 -1.64 3.67
CA ASP A 207 9.47 -2.42 4.42
C ASP A 207 9.49 -2.00 5.89
N PHE A 208 9.34 -0.69 6.17
CA PHE A 208 9.21 -0.16 7.51
C PHE A 208 7.95 -0.65 8.22
N TYR A 209 6.80 -0.68 7.53
CA TYR A 209 5.56 -1.22 8.07
C TYR A 209 5.73 -2.67 8.51
N GLU A 210 6.27 -3.53 7.64
CA GLU A 210 6.46 -4.95 7.95
C GLU A 210 7.46 -5.17 9.10
N ARG A 211 8.52 -4.36 9.20
CA ARG A 211 9.56 -4.52 10.24
C ARG A 211 9.24 -3.89 11.58
N CYS A 212 8.55 -2.74 11.59
CA CYS A 212 8.51 -1.88 12.77
C CYS A 212 7.11 -1.51 13.24
N ILE A 213 6.08 -1.67 12.40
CA ILE A 213 4.70 -1.30 12.76
C ILE A 213 3.86 -2.56 12.99
N LYS A 214 3.83 -3.44 11.99
CA LYS A 214 3.05 -4.67 12.00
C LYS A 214 3.43 -5.51 13.21
N SER A 215 2.44 -5.79 14.05
CA SER A 215 2.60 -6.66 15.21
C SER A 215 2.08 -8.04 14.86
N VAL A 216 2.87 -9.06 15.15
CA VAL A 216 2.51 -10.47 14.98
C VAL A 216 2.52 -11.16 16.35
N PRO A 217 1.83 -12.29 16.53
CA PRO A 217 1.84 -13.00 17.80
C PRO A 217 3.27 -13.25 18.29
N GLY A 218 3.60 -12.75 19.49
CA GLY A 218 4.93 -12.88 20.08
C GLY A 218 5.97 -11.83 19.63
N HIS A 219 5.64 -10.94 18.70
CA HIS A 219 6.54 -9.85 18.29
C HIS A 219 5.76 -8.55 18.03
N LYS A 220 6.00 -7.55 18.89
CA LYS A 220 5.44 -6.21 18.75
C LYS A 220 6.39 -5.33 17.95
N GLY A 221 5.87 -4.65 16.94
CA GLY A 221 6.65 -3.72 16.13
C GLY A 221 7.23 -2.59 16.99
N LEU A 222 8.51 -2.27 16.79
CA LEU A 222 9.22 -1.26 17.59
C LEU A 222 8.53 0.11 17.59
N TYR A 223 8.02 0.56 16.44
CA TYR A 223 7.29 1.84 16.34
C TYR A 223 6.02 1.80 17.19
N THR A 224 5.23 0.74 17.04
CA THR A 224 4.01 0.52 17.82
C THR A 224 4.29 0.46 19.31
N ASP A 225 5.39 -0.19 19.71
CA ASP A 225 5.83 -0.22 21.10
C ASP A 225 6.22 1.14 21.66
N ILE A 226 6.96 1.94 20.88
CA ILE A 226 7.33 3.31 21.28
C ILE A 226 6.08 4.19 21.42
N ILE A 227 5.15 4.14 20.47
CA ILE A 227 3.91 4.94 20.52
C ILE A 227 3.06 4.56 21.74
N GLU A 228 2.94 3.27 22.05
CA GLU A 228 2.23 2.82 23.24
C GLU A 228 2.95 3.24 24.53
N PHE A 229 4.28 3.14 24.57
CA PHE A 229 5.08 3.62 25.70
C PHE A 229 4.86 5.10 25.97
N ILE A 230 4.88 5.93 24.93
CA ILE A 230 4.60 7.37 25.02
C ILE A 230 3.19 7.63 25.57
N ARG A 231 2.18 6.90 25.07
CA ARG A 231 0.79 7.06 25.52
C ARG A 231 0.62 6.66 26.98
N SER A 232 1.17 5.52 27.38
CA SER A 232 1.03 4.98 28.74
C SER A 232 1.81 5.76 29.80
N ASN A 233 2.84 6.52 29.41
CA ASN A 233 3.69 7.30 30.32
C ASN A 233 3.57 8.81 30.15
N ASN A 234 2.57 9.29 29.41
CA ASN A 234 2.41 10.73 29.14
C ASN A 234 2.39 11.55 30.44
N ASP A 235 1.57 11.11 31.41
CA ASP A 235 1.50 11.74 32.72
C ASP A 235 2.85 11.68 33.45
N ASN A 236 3.51 10.52 33.46
CA ASN A 236 4.79 10.32 34.12
C ASN A 236 5.86 11.30 33.61
N PHE A 237 5.90 11.59 32.31
CA PHE A 237 6.86 12.54 31.72
C PHE A 237 6.78 13.93 32.34
N THR A 238 5.60 14.37 32.78
CA THR A 238 5.43 15.70 33.41
C THR A 238 6.08 15.80 34.79
N TYR A 239 6.27 14.67 35.47
CA TYR A 239 6.83 14.60 36.82
C TYR A 239 8.33 14.27 36.86
N LEU A 240 8.92 13.94 35.71
CA LEU A 240 10.37 13.74 35.56
C LEU A 240 11.15 15.04 35.72
N ASP A 241 12.46 14.93 35.94
CA ASP A 241 13.34 16.08 36.04
C ASP A 241 13.52 16.79 34.68
N LYS A 242 14.24 17.91 34.65
CA LYS A 242 14.42 18.70 33.42
C LYS A 242 15.14 17.91 32.32
N THR A 243 16.15 17.13 32.69
CA THR A 243 16.97 16.32 31.79
C THR A 243 16.17 15.18 31.18
N GLU A 244 15.44 14.40 31.99
CA GLU A 244 14.66 13.28 31.44
C GLU A 244 13.42 13.77 30.70
N ARG A 245 12.82 14.88 31.11
CA ARG A 245 11.72 15.51 30.36
C ARG A 245 12.16 15.95 28.96
N GLU A 246 13.40 16.40 28.80
CA GLU A 246 13.95 16.71 27.47
C GLU A 246 14.11 15.43 26.63
N LYS A 247 14.50 14.29 27.22
CA LYS A 247 14.49 13.00 26.51
C LYS A 247 13.07 12.63 26.07
N ALA A 248 12.07 12.83 26.95
CA ALA A 248 10.66 12.56 26.65
C ALA A 248 10.14 13.42 25.49
N ASN A 249 10.44 14.72 25.49
CA ASN A 249 10.13 15.62 24.39
C ASN A 249 10.74 15.12 23.07
N ASN A 250 12.02 14.73 23.10
CA ASN A 250 12.70 14.21 21.91
C ASN A 250 12.11 12.88 21.41
N LEU A 251 11.70 11.98 22.32
CA LEU A 251 11.01 10.75 21.95
C LEU A 251 9.64 11.05 21.32
N GLN A 252 8.88 12.00 21.87
CA GLN A 252 7.55 12.37 21.37
C GLN A 252 7.56 12.91 19.94
N ARG A 253 8.69 13.41 19.43
CA ARG A 253 8.83 13.87 18.04
C ARG A 253 8.50 12.79 17.01
N ILE A 254 8.66 11.50 17.36
CA ILE A 254 8.29 10.38 16.50
C ILE A 254 6.81 10.43 16.04
N THR A 255 5.93 11.05 16.83
CA THR A 255 4.49 11.16 16.53
C THR A 255 4.18 12.08 15.34
N THR A 256 5.13 12.94 14.96
CA THR A 256 5.02 13.92 13.87
C THR A 256 6.16 13.80 12.86
N ASP A 257 7.02 12.79 13.02
CA ASP A 257 8.17 12.58 12.13
C ASP A 257 7.70 12.01 10.79
N GLU A 258 7.82 12.80 9.72
CA GLU A 258 7.49 12.36 8.36
C GLU A 258 8.44 11.26 7.86
N TRP A 259 9.61 11.07 8.47
CA TRP A 259 10.55 10.04 8.07
C TRP A 259 11.24 9.36 9.27
N PRO A 260 10.50 8.51 10.01
CA PRO A 260 11.04 7.87 11.21
C PRO A 260 12.02 6.73 10.87
N MET A 261 12.03 6.21 9.64
CA MET A 261 12.82 5.02 9.24
C MET A 261 14.30 5.12 9.65
N ASP A 262 14.92 6.28 9.43
CA ASP A 262 16.35 6.49 9.70
C ASP A 262 16.66 6.64 11.19
N LYS A 263 15.67 7.00 11.99
CA LYS A 263 15.83 7.38 13.41
C LYS A 263 15.31 6.33 14.37
N MET A 264 14.72 5.23 13.87
CA MET A 264 14.11 4.19 14.71
C MET A 264 15.02 3.65 15.81
N ARG A 265 16.32 3.47 15.52
CA ARG A 265 17.28 3.01 16.53
C ARG A 265 17.47 4.04 17.65
N ALA A 266 17.53 5.32 17.29
CA ALA A 266 17.66 6.40 18.27
C ALA A 266 16.38 6.52 19.12
N TYR A 267 15.21 6.45 18.50
CA TYR A 267 13.93 6.44 19.23
C TYR A 267 13.82 5.23 20.17
N GLY A 268 14.22 4.03 19.72
CA GLY A 268 14.25 2.84 20.57
C GLY A 268 15.15 3.00 21.80
N LYS A 269 16.34 3.60 21.61
CA LYS A 269 17.26 3.90 22.71
C LYS A 269 16.67 4.91 23.71
N LEU A 270 16.09 6.01 23.21
CA LEU A 270 15.41 7.01 24.06
C LEU A 270 14.28 6.39 24.89
N ARG A 271 13.49 5.49 24.29
CA ARG A 271 12.44 4.74 25.01
C ARG A 271 13.02 3.90 26.15
N ASP A 272 14.13 3.21 25.92
CA ASP A 272 14.74 2.35 26.94
C ASP A 272 15.38 3.16 28.08
N GLU A 273 16.03 4.27 27.75
CA GLU A 273 16.55 5.20 28.76
C GLU A 273 15.41 5.78 29.61
N LEU A 274 14.34 6.28 28.99
CA LEU A 274 13.19 6.83 29.70
C LEU A 274 12.46 5.79 30.55
N ARG A 275 12.40 4.54 30.09
CA ARG A 275 11.83 3.45 30.88
C ARG A 275 12.61 3.26 32.17
N SER A 276 13.94 3.18 32.08
CA SER A 276 14.80 3.06 33.25
C SER A 276 14.69 4.29 34.16
N ASP A 277 14.64 5.50 33.59
CA ASP A 277 14.50 6.74 34.35
C ASP A 277 13.18 6.77 35.16
N ILE A 278 12.07 6.33 34.55
CA ILE A 278 10.77 6.21 35.21
C ILE A 278 10.79 5.14 36.30
N GLU A 279 11.34 3.96 36.00
CA GLU A 279 11.47 2.86 36.96
C GLU A 279 12.27 3.30 38.21
N ASN A 280 13.42 3.93 38.00
CA ASN A 280 14.26 4.47 39.09
C ASN A 280 13.50 5.51 39.93
N THR A 281 12.75 6.41 39.28
CA THR A 281 11.96 7.43 39.98
C THR A 281 10.84 6.81 40.81
N VAL A 282 10.16 5.80 40.27
CA VAL A 282 9.10 5.06 40.96
C VAL A 282 9.67 4.31 42.16
N GLU A 283 10.82 3.63 41.99
CA GLU A 283 11.48 2.91 43.08
C GLU A 283 11.94 3.85 44.19
N SER A 284 12.56 4.99 43.85
CA SER A 284 12.96 6.01 44.83
C SER A 284 11.76 6.51 45.64
N LEU A 285 10.65 6.86 44.98
CA LEU A 285 9.45 7.33 45.68
C LEU A 285 8.84 6.25 46.59
N LYS A 286 8.82 4.99 46.15
CA LYS A 286 8.36 3.88 47.00
C LYS A 286 9.26 3.72 48.23
N SER A 287 10.57 3.81 48.08
CA SER A 287 11.51 3.78 49.20
C SER A 287 11.31 4.95 50.16
N GLU A 288 11.06 6.16 49.66
CA GLU A 288 10.75 7.34 50.48
C GLU A 288 9.43 7.17 51.26
N ILE A 289 8.39 6.62 50.65
CA ILE A 289 7.12 6.32 51.33
C ILE A 289 7.34 5.30 52.45
N VAL A 290 8.09 4.23 52.18
CA VAL A 290 8.41 3.19 53.18
C VAL A 290 9.17 3.77 54.37
N ALA A 291 10.12 4.66 54.11
CA ALA A 291 10.88 5.36 55.15
C ALA A 291 9.96 6.26 55.98
N ALA A 292 9.18 7.14 55.33
CA ALA A 292 8.27 8.06 56.00
C ALA A 292 7.22 7.32 56.86
N ILE A 293 6.64 6.22 56.35
CA ILE A 293 5.71 5.38 57.14
C ILE A 293 6.44 4.77 58.34
N SER A 294 7.69 4.31 58.16
CA SER A 294 8.44 3.72 59.26
C SER A 294 8.71 4.75 60.37
N ASP A 295 9.03 5.99 60.01
CA ASP A 295 9.24 7.08 60.97
C ASP A 295 7.95 7.41 61.74
N VAL A 296 6.82 7.55 61.03
CA VAL A 296 5.49 7.76 61.66
C VAL A 296 5.14 6.62 62.62
N TYR A 297 5.44 5.37 62.26
CA TYR A 297 5.17 4.23 63.13
C TYR A 297 6.02 4.26 64.41
N VAL A 298 7.29 4.68 64.33
CA VAL A 298 8.14 4.86 65.51
C VAL A 298 7.55 5.92 66.45
N GLU A 299 7.08 7.04 65.90
CA GLU A 299 6.42 8.09 66.69
C GLU A 299 5.11 7.61 67.33
N MET A 300 4.30 6.85 66.59
CA MET A 300 3.05 6.27 67.11
C MET A 300 3.31 5.25 68.23
N GLU A 301 4.30 4.39 68.07
CA GLU A 301 4.71 3.42 69.10
C GLU A 301 5.17 4.15 70.37
N GLN A 302 5.97 5.21 70.24
CA GLN A 302 6.39 6.03 71.37
C GLN A 302 5.18 6.70 72.06
N MET A 303 4.23 7.22 71.29
CA MET A 303 3.01 7.84 71.85
C MET A 303 2.13 6.84 72.62
N VAL A 304 2.04 5.59 72.16
CA VAL A 304 1.32 4.52 72.86
C VAL A 304 1.95 4.24 74.23
N ILE A 305 3.29 4.22 74.29
CA ILE A 305 4.05 4.07 75.53
C ILE A 305 3.81 5.27 76.45
N ASP A 306 4.03 6.49 75.95
CA ASP A 306 3.99 7.74 76.74
C ASP A 306 2.60 8.02 77.33
N LYS A 307 1.53 7.60 76.63
CA LYS A 307 0.14 7.79 77.07
C LYS A 307 -0.44 6.58 77.81
N GLU A 308 0.37 5.57 78.11
CA GLU A 308 -0.03 4.35 78.81
C GLU A 308 -1.27 3.67 78.18
N LEU A 309 -1.35 3.65 76.85
CA LEU A 309 -2.48 3.09 76.09
C LEU A 309 -2.42 1.56 76.03
N ASN A 310 -2.40 0.92 77.21
CA ASN A 310 -2.26 -0.51 77.39
C ASN A 310 -3.39 -1.27 76.66
N GLY A 311 -3.01 -2.13 75.72
CA GLY A 311 -3.92 -2.96 74.91
C GLY A 311 -4.28 -2.38 73.53
N PHE A 312 -3.86 -1.16 73.20
CA PHE A 312 -4.00 -0.62 71.84
C PHE A 312 -2.92 -1.21 70.91
N THR A 313 -3.33 -1.74 69.76
CA THR A 313 -2.42 -2.29 68.74
C THR A 313 -2.50 -1.47 67.45
N LEU A 314 -1.34 -1.05 66.94
CA LEU A 314 -1.28 -0.34 65.67
C LEU A 314 -1.64 -1.27 64.50
N PRO A 315 -2.23 -0.73 63.42
CA PRO A 315 -2.43 -1.49 62.19
C PRO A 315 -1.11 -2.08 61.67
N PRO A 316 -1.09 -3.26 61.02
CA PRO A 316 0.15 -3.83 60.53
C PRO A 316 0.85 -2.92 59.50
N LYS A 317 2.08 -2.49 59.79
CA LYS A 317 2.88 -1.59 58.93
C LYS A 317 2.95 -2.05 57.47
N GLY A 318 3.17 -3.36 57.27
CA GLY A 318 3.23 -3.95 55.93
C GLY A 318 1.93 -3.79 55.12
N SER A 319 0.77 -3.78 55.79
CA SER A 319 -0.53 -3.55 55.12
C SER A 319 -0.64 -2.12 54.61
N VAL A 320 -0.21 -1.13 55.42
CA VAL A 320 -0.22 0.29 55.05
C VAL A 320 0.74 0.56 53.89
N ILE A 321 1.98 0.06 53.98
CA ILE A 321 2.97 0.15 52.89
C ILE A 321 2.42 -0.45 51.61
N THR A 322 1.85 -1.66 51.67
CA THR A 322 1.28 -2.33 50.51
C THR A 322 0.18 -1.49 49.88
N ARG A 323 -0.76 -0.98 50.67
CA ARG A 323 -1.86 -0.14 50.19
C ARG A 323 -1.38 1.10 49.42
N MET A 324 -0.31 1.75 49.89
CA MET A 324 0.19 3.02 49.32
C MET A 324 1.16 2.81 48.15
N THR A 325 1.79 1.64 48.02
CA THR A 325 2.87 1.40 47.03
C THR A 325 2.55 0.33 45.98
N ILE A 326 1.58 -0.58 46.22
CA ILE A 326 1.35 -1.72 45.33
C ILE A 326 0.68 -1.31 44.02
N GLY A 327 1.14 -1.91 42.91
CA GLY A 327 0.48 -1.84 41.61
C GLY A 327 0.53 -0.47 40.90
N THR A 328 1.05 0.58 41.54
CA THR A 328 1.17 1.89 40.90
C THR A 328 2.55 2.08 40.26
N GLN A 329 2.53 2.49 39.00
CA GLN A 329 3.68 2.98 38.21
C GLN A 329 3.53 4.48 37.90
N ASN A 330 2.55 5.13 38.53
CA ASN A 330 2.24 6.53 38.31
C ASN A 330 2.97 7.40 39.35
N ILE A 331 3.86 8.26 38.87
CA ILE A 331 4.72 9.11 39.69
C ILE A 331 3.88 10.12 40.49
N ALA A 332 2.83 10.69 39.89
CA ALA A 332 1.95 11.66 40.54
C ALA A 332 1.27 11.06 41.77
N LYS A 333 0.71 9.85 41.61
CA LYS A 333 0.05 9.14 42.71
C LYS A 333 1.02 8.89 43.85
N LEU A 334 2.23 8.38 43.56
CA LEU A 334 3.24 8.14 44.60
C LEU A 334 3.66 9.42 45.33
N ARG A 335 3.78 10.54 44.62
CA ARG A 335 4.06 11.84 45.26
C ARG A 335 2.93 12.29 46.18
N ASN A 336 1.67 12.09 45.79
CA ASN A 336 0.53 12.41 46.65
C ASN A 336 0.53 11.55 47.92
N GLU A 337 0.72 10.23 47.80
CA GLU A 337 0.79 9.31 48.93
C GLU A 337 1.95 9.67 49.87
N LEU A 338 3.11 10.06 49.34
CA LEU A 338 4.23 10.55 50.15
C LEU A 338 3.89 11.84 50.90
N GLY A 339 3.13 12.73 50.27
CA GLY A 339 2.62 13.96 50.90
C GLY A 339 1.66 13.66 52.05
N GLU A 340 0.75 12.68 51.88
CA GLU A 340 -0.20 12.24 52.91
C GLU A 340 0.47 11.60 54.13
N VAL A 341 1.66 11.01 53.98
CA VAL A 341 2.40 10.43 55.12
C VAL A 341 3.20 11.49 55.87
N LYS A 342 3.66 12.53 55.18
CA LYS A 342 4.49 13.61 55.76
C LYS A 342 3.68 14.73 56.43
N HIS A 343 2.37 14.77 56.25
CA HIS A 343 1.44 15.75 56.81
C HIS A 343 0.43 15.07 57.73
#